data_AF-A0A954HV22-F1
#
_entry.id   AF-A0A954HV22-F1
#
_cell.length_a   1.000
_cell.length_b   1.000
_cell.length_c   1.000
_cell.angle_alpha   90.00
_cell.angle_beta   90.00
_cell.angle_gamma   90.00
#
_symmetry.space_group_name_H-M   'P 1'
#
loop_
_entity.id
_entity.type
_entity.pdbx_description
1 polymer ?
#
loop_
_entity_poly.entity_id
_entity_poly.type
_entity_poly.pdbx_seq_one_letter_code
_entity_poly.pdbx_strand_id
1 'polypeptide(L)'
;MDANSGVRINTASTVSAGGGTVVVSGTGGVSLSGGLFNRGVEILGGSRIATTFATTRVTTAAGNTGVLVIEGTAGTGSDQNEGVIIGGTDSTVETEFGDLTIVGIGNSGSTGVGNEGVEITGTAIIGASNSGNVTITGTGGGGTLNNQGISMFATSEVRVFDGDATLTGSTGEGNSRGVSLHSPNPIVAAGTGNAAIISDTDLTITGSVDSGNIRAITMQLNGVLGVPGNNRDVDQFLISPDGQTVVYIADQDSNDVLELYSVSISGGPVTKISGPMVSGGDVGSPSLGSLNPHFLITADSSRVVYLADQDVNGRVELYSVAMDGSDMRRISGDLQVNGDVSQFRLSPDGRFAVYLADAETDSRSELYSVRVDGTLPVVKLNPNLVGGRVNSNPLISDDGSTVVFVASSSSVFDIFAADITGATSAVNLTASISDSTSLRYGDIDISSDGSVLAFAVDRTSFGFDQL
;
A
#
# COMPACT_ATOMS: atom_id res chain seq x y z
N MET A 1 -16.87 14.92 -33.39
CA MET A 1 -16.05 15.50 -32.30
C MET A 1 -17.04 15.68 -31.19
N ASP A 2 -17.07 14.71 -30.28
CA ASP A 2 -18.25 14.45 -29.46
C ASP A 2 -18.02 14.97 -28.03
N ALA A 3 -17.49 16.19 -27.92
CA ALA A 3 -17.27 16.84 -26.64
C ALA A 3 -18.61 17.10 -25.94
N ASN A 4 -18.70 16.73 -24.67
CA ASN A 4 -19.92 16.87 -23.90
C ASN A 4 -19.60 17.13 -22.43
N SER A 5 -20.59 17.65 -21.70
CA SER A 5 -20.46 17.88 -20.27
C SER A 5 -21.77 17.50 -19.59
N GLY A 6 -21.68 16.82 -18.45
CA GLY A 6 -22.84 16.58 -17.60
C GLY A 6 -23.47 17.88 -17.13
N VAL A 7 -22.63 18.79 -16.61
CA VAL A 7 -23.00 20.18 -16.33
C VAL A 7 -21.98 21.12 -16.96
N ARG A 8 -22.47 22.18 -17.63
CA ARG A 8 -21.64 23.25 -18.20
C ARG A 8 -22.11 24.61 -17.70
N ILE A 9 -21.23 25.31 -16.99
CA ILE A 9 -21.39 26.69 -16.52
C ILE A 9 -20.31 27.52 -17.22
N ASN A 10 -20.71 28.28 -18.23
CA ASN A 10 -19.78 28.97 -19.13
C ASN A 10 -20.31 30.37 -19.48
N THR A 11 -19.51 31.18 -20.18
CA THR A 11 -19.90 32.49 -20.71
C THR A 11 -20.35 33.46 -19.61
N ALA A 12 -19.50 33.63 -18.59
CA ALA A 12 -19.71 34.50 -17.44
C ALA A 12 -21.02 34.22 -16.68
N SER A 13 -21.42 32.95 -16.60
CA SER A 13 -22.62 32.53 -15.86
C SER A 13 -22.39 32.63 -14.35
N THR A 14 -23.46 32.90 -13.58
CA THR A 14 -23.39 32.94 -12.12
C THR A 14 -24.38 31.97 -11.49
N VAL A 15 -23.89 31.11 -10.59
CA VAL A 15 -24.69 30.28 -9.68
C VAL A 15 -24.40 30.74 -8.27
N SER A 16 -25.41 31.16 -7.50
CA SER A 16 -25.16 31.59 -6.12
C SER A 16 -26.30 31.31 -5.16
N ALA A 17 -25.96 31.10 -3.89
CA ALA A 17 -26.92 30.98 -2.81
C ALA A 17 -26.57 31.91 -1.63
N GLY A 18 -27.61 32.54 -1.09
CA GLY A 18 -27.52 33.40 0.09
C GLY A 18 -27.53 32.58 1.39
N GLY A 19 -26.38 32.18 1.92
CA GLY A 19 -26.30 31.40 3.17
C GLY A 19 -26.97 30.02 3.13
N GLY A 20 -27.00 29.39 1.96
CA GLY A 20 -27.51 28.04 1.74
C GLY A 20 -26.54 27.17 0.96
N THR A 21 -26.92 25.92 0.72
CA THR A 21 -26.08 24.95 0.00
C THR A 21 -26.21 25.11 -1.51
N VAL A 22 -25.09 25.06 -2.22
CA VAL A 22 -25.02 24.88 -3.67
C VAL A 22 -24.39 23.53 -3.96
N VAL A 23 -25.07 22.70 -4.75
CA VAL A 23 -24.52 21.41 -5.24
C VAL A 23 -24.55 21.42 -6.76
N VAL A 24 -23.39 21.15 -7.37
CA VAL A 24 -23.24 20.99 -8.81
C VAL A 24 -22.70 19.60 -9.07
N SER A 25 -23.55 18.70 -9.54
CA SER A 25 -23.15 17.32 -9.86
C SER A 25 -23.40 17.01 -11.33
N GLY A 26 -22.42 16.42 -12.01
CA GLY A 26 -22.49 16.14 -13.44
C GLY A 26 -21.68 14.91 -13.84
N THR A 27 -22.22 14.11 -14.77
CA THR A 27 -21.54 12.98 -15.39
C THR A 27 -21.44 13.21 -16.89
N GLY A 28 -20.23 13.08 -17.44
CA GLY A 28 -20.01 13.16 -18.87
C GLY A 28 -20.72 12.03 -19.63
N GLY A 29 -21.08 12.30 -20.87
CA GLY A 29 -21.70 11.37 -21.79
C GLY A 29 -20.72 10.40 -22.47
N VAL A 30 -21.28 9.58 -23.34
CA VAL A 30 -20.54 8.55 -24.07
C VAL A 30 -20.05 9.09 -25.41
N SER A 31 -18.75 9.08 -25.65
CA SER A 31 -18.18 9.23 -26.98
C SER A 31 -17.68 7.90 -27.56
N LEU A 32 -17.77 7.74 -28.89
CA LEU A 32 -17.12 6.65 -29.63
C LEU A 32 -15.59 6.81 -29.60
N SER A 33 -14.85 5.75 -29.96
CA SER A 33 -13.37 5.69 -29.89
C SER A 33 -12.71 6.92 -30.54
N GLY A 34 -12.01 7.73 -29.74
CA GLY A 34 -11.37 8.98 -30.18
C GLY A 34 -12.08 10.26 -29.72
N GLY A 35 -13.13 10.17 -28.90
CA GLY A 35 -13.78 11.34 -28.29
C GLY A 35 -12.91 12.03 -27.24
N LEU A 36 -12.96 13.37 -27.23
CA LEU A 36 -12.22 14.24 -26.33
C LEU A 36 -13.17 15.09 -25.49
N PHE A 37 -12.75 15.54 -24.31
CA PHE A 37 -13.48 16.53 -23.48
C PHE A 37 -14.86 16.04 -23.04
N ASN A 38 -14.94 14.80 -22.55
CA ASN A 38 -16.16 14.25 -21.95
C ASN A 38 -16.17 14.54 -20.45
N ARG A 39 -16.71 15.70 -20.07
CA ARG A 39 -16.55 16.27 -18.73
C ARG A 39 -17.71 15.95 -17.80
N GLY A 40 -17.41 15.70 -16.53
CA GLY A 40 -18.46 15.67 -15.50
C GLY A 40 -19.05 17.05 -15.30
N VAL A 41 -18.24 17.97 -14.78
CA VAL A 41 -18.59 19.38 -14.56
C VAL A 41 -17.57 20.30 -15.24
N GLU A 42 -18.06 21.24 -16.04
CA GLU A 42 -17.26 22.27 -16.74
C GLU A 42 -17.63 23.66 -16.23
N ILE A 43 -16.66 24.39 -15.64
CA ILE A 43 -16.81 25.77 -15.18
C ILE A 43 -15.77 26.64 -15.88
N LEU A 44 -16.18 27.37 -16.91
CA LEU A 44 -15.28 28.12 -17.79
C LEU A 44 -15.78 29.54 -18.08
N GLY A 45 -14.98 30.31 -18.80
CA GLY A 45 -15.39 31.57 -19.43
C GLY A 45 -15.76 32.67 -18.45
N GLY A 46 -15.07 32.77 -17.31
CA GLY A 46 -15.32 33.81 -16.30
C GLY A 46 -16.56 33.56 -15.46
N SER A 47 -16.98 32.30 -15.36
CA SER A 47 -18.19 31.94 -14.61
C SER A 47 -17.93 31.90 -13.10
N ARG A 48 -18.96 32.21 -12.32
CA ARG A 48 -18.90 32.31 -10.86
C ARG A 48 -19.86 31.35 -10.18
N ILE A 49 -19.37 30.59 -9.22
CA ILE A 49 -20.19 29.79 -8.31
C ILE A 49 -19.89 30.24 -6.89
N ALA A 50 -20.92 30.63 -6.13
CA ALA A 50 -20.67 31.14 -4.78
C ALA A 50 -21.76 30.88 -3.74
N THR A 51 -21.37 30.65 -2.50
CA THR A 51 -22.23 30.78 -1.32
C THR A 51 -21.81 32.05 -0.57
N THR A 52 -22.61 33.11 -0.63
CA THR A 52 -22.28 34.39 0.02
C THR A 52 -23.42 34.87 0.90
N PHE A 53 -23.13 35.69 1.91
CA PHE A 53 -24.18 36.37 2.68
C PHE A 53 -24.50 37.74 2.09
N ALA A 54 -25.78 38.03 1.91
CA ALA A 54 -26.23 39.35 1.47
C ALA A 54 -25.98 40.41 2.58
N THR A 55 -24.95 41.22 2.35
CA THR A 55 -24.79 42.66 2.68
C THR A 55 -25.13 43.20 4.09
N THR A 56 -25.35 42.41 5.14
CA THR A 56 -25.41 42.97 6.51
C THR A 56 -24.72 42.06 7.52
N ARG A 57 -23.49 42.45 7.89
CA ARG A 57 -22.65 41.87 8.94
C ARG A 57 -23.46 41.60 10.21
N VAL A 58 -23.65 40.32 10.54
CA VAL A 58 -23.88 39.86 11.92
C VAL A 58 -22.76 38.88 12.27
N THR A 59 -21.82 39.35 13.07
CA THR A 59 -20.53 38.74 13.41
C THR A 59 -20.60 37.66 14.49
N THR A 60 -21.72 36.94 14.67
CA THR A 60 -21.87 36.02 15.83
C THR A 60 -22.68 34.74 15.62
N ALA A 61 -22.91 34.26 14.39
CA ALA A 61 -23.51 32.94 14.20
C ALA A 61 -22.43 31.90 13.88
N ALA A 62 -21.99 31.18 14.92
CA ALA A 62 -21.28 29.93 14.77
C ALA A 62 -22.19 28.91 14.08
N GLY A 63 -21.90 28.63 12.82
CA GLY A 63 -22.56 27.58 12.03
C GLY A 63 -22.12 27.68 10.58
N ASN A 64 -21.51 26.63 10.04
CA ASN A 64 -21.15 26.50 8.62
C ASN A 64 -22.43 26.63 7.78
N THR A 65 -22.70 27.81 7.22
CA THR A 65 -24.00 28.08 6.58
C THR A 65 -23.95 28.16 5.05
N GLY A 66 -22.76 28.22 4.43
CA GLY A 66 -22.61 28.28 2.98
C GLY A 66 -21.85 27.10 2.40
N VAL A 67 -22.44 25.90 2.35
CA VAL A 67 -21.77 24.71 1.78
C VAL A 67 -21.81 24.73 0.25
N LEU A 68 -20.68 24.54 -0.41
CA LEU A 68 -20.60 24.43 -1.87
C LEU A 68 -19.93 23.11 -2.24
N VAL A 69 -20.65 22.25 -2.95
CA VAL A 69 -20.18 20.94 -3.39
C VAL A 69 -20.19 20.88 -4.92
N ILE A 70 -19.07 20.46 -5.50
CA ILE A 70 -18.96 20.15 -6.93
C ILE A 70 -18.52 18.70 -7.08
N GLU A 71 -19.31 17.90 -7.79
CA GLU A 71 -19.04 16.49 -8.05
C GLU A 71 -19.06 16.22 -9.55
N GLY A 72 -17.94 15.81 -10.11
CA GLY A 72 -17.81 15.56 -11.54
C GLY A 72 -17.25 14.18 -11.83
N THR A 73 -17.93 13.41 -12.68
CA THR A 73 -17.41 12.15 -13.23
C THR A 73 -17.28 12.28 -14.74
N ALA A 74 -16.08 12.05 -15.27
CA ALA A 74 -15.82 12.08 -16.69
C ALA A 74 -16.67 11.04 -17.44
N GLY A 75 -17.01 11.36 -18.68
CA GLY A 75 -17.67 10.44 -19.60
C GLY A 75 -16.67 9.54 -20.33
N THR A 76 -17.16 8.72 -21.27
CA THR A 76 -16.27 7.83 -22.03
C THR A 76 -15.62 8.57 -23.19
N GLY A 77 -14.33 8.32 -23.42
CA GLY A 77 -13.52 8.95 -24.47
C GLY A 77 -12.06 8.46 -24.38
N SER A 78 -11.19 8.95 -25.26
CA SER A 78 -9.76 8.57 -25.26
C SER A 78 -8.89 9.57 -24.51
N ASP A 79 -9.06 10.87 -24.71
CA ASP A 79 -8.14 11.84 -24.11
C ASP A 79 -8.89 13.03 -23.51
N GLN A 80 -8.28 13.67 -22.51
CA GLN A 80 -8.79 14.89 -21.88
C GLN A 80 -10.24 14.72 -21.41
N ASN A 81 -10.52 13.65 -20.67
CA ASN A 81 -11.83 13.40 -20.08
C ASN A 81 -11.74 13.70 -18.59
N GLU A 82 -12.13 14.92 -18.23
CA GLU A 82 -11.96 15.45 -16.89
C GLU A 82 -13.21 15.21 -16.02
N GLY A 83 -13.02 14.80 -14.76
CA GLY A 83 -14.12 14.77 -13.80
C GLY A 83 -14.70 16.16 -13.58
N VAL A 84 -13.84 17.07 -13.12
CA VAL A 84 -14.17 18.49 -12.96
C VAL A 84 -13.09 19.33 -13.64
N ILE A 85 -13.50 20.32 -14.44
CA ILE A 85 -12.60 21.36 -14.95
C ILE A 85 -13.08 22.75 -14.53
N ILE A 86 -12.16 23.54 -13.94
CA ILE A 86 -12.39 24.94 -13.58
C ILE A 86 -11.29 25.77 -14.23
N GLY A 87 -11.66 26.67 -15.13
CA GLY A 87 -10.66 27.34 -15.95
C GLY A 87 -11.12 28.55 -16.72
N GLY A 88 -10.25 29.00 -17.62
CA GLY A 88 -10.43 30.25 -18.34
C GLY A 88 -10.06 31.47 -17.49
N THR A 89 -10.37 32.65 -18.01
CA THR A 89 -10.09 33.92 -17.34
C THR A 89 -11.19 34.23 -16.34
N ASP A 90 -10.82 34.45 -15.08
CA ASP A 90 -11.65 34.97 -13.97
C ASP A 90 -12.82 34.06 -13.54
N SER A 91 -12.75 32.76 -13.82
CA SER A 91 -13.71 31.81 -13.25
C SER A 91 -13.47 31.64 -11.75
N THR A 92 -14.54 31.68 -10.95
CA THR A 92 -14.46 31.68 -9.48
C THR A 92 -15.39 30.65 -8.87
N VAL A 93 -14.89 29.91 -7.88
CA VAL A 93 -15.67 28.98 -7.06
C VAL A 93 -15.37 29.28 -5.60
N GLU A 94 -16.30 29.95 -4.91
CA GLU A 94 -16.00 30.56 -3.61
C GLU A 94 -17.08 30.37 -2.55
N THR A 95 -16.68 30.18 -1.30
CA THR A 95 -17.59 30.16 -0.14
C THR A 95 -17.24 31.22 0.91
N GLU A 96 -18.26 31.64 1.63
CA GLU A 96 -18.15 32.50 2.81
C GLU A 96 -18.74 31.78 4.02
N PHE A 97 -17.96 31.60 5.10
CA PHE A 97 -18.37 30.89 6.32
C PHE A 97 -18.81 29.42 6.11
N GLY A 98 -18.42 28.78 5.02
CA GLY A 98 -18.84 27.41 4.72
C GLY A 98 -17.80 26.64 3.93
N ASP A 99 -17.88 25.32 4.02
CA ASP A 99 -16.91 24.45 3.35
C ASP A 99 -17.19 24.39 1.85
N LEU A 100 -16.10 24.42 1.09
CA LEU A 100 -16.03 24.12 -0.32
C LEU A 100 -15.50 22.70 -0.51
N THR A 101 -16.25 21.84 -1.19
CA THR A 101 -15.79 20.50 -1.58
C THR A 101 -15.85 20.34 -3.10
N ILE A 102 -14.77 19.86 -3.71
CA ILE A 102 -14.69 19.52 -5.12
C ILE A 102 -14.23 18.06 -5.23
N VAL A 103 -15.01 17.21 -5.89
CA VAL A 103 -14.67 15.82 -6.17
C VAL A 103 -14.71 15.57 -7.67
N GLY A 104 -13.60 15.13 -8.24
CA GLY A 104 -13.48 14.85 -9.66
C GLY A 104 -12.92 13.46 -9.94
N ILE A 105 -13.58 12.71 -10.82
CA ILE A 105 -13.18 11.36 -11.23
C ILE A 105 -12.98 11.36 -12.75
N GLY A 106 -11.75 11.11 -13.20
CA GLY A 106 -11.38 10.97 -14.60
C GLY A 106 -11.90 9.65 -15.21
N ASN A 107 -11.83 9.52 -16.54
CA ASN A 107 -12.36 8.33 -17.22
C ASN A 107 -11.45 7.11 -17.02
N SER A 108 -11.79 6.22 -16.09
CA SER A 108 -11.04 4.99 -15.79
C SER A 108 -10.95 4.01 -16.97
N GLY A 109 -11.95 3.99 -17.86
CA GLY A 109 -11.97 3.11 -19.04
C GLY A 109 -11.20 3.65 -20.25
N SER A 110 -10.50 4.77 -20.09
CA SER A 110 -9.75 5.40 -21.16
C SER A 110 -8.43 4.70 -21.44
N THR A 111 -7.99 4.72 -22.70
CA THR A 111 -6.66 4.24 -23.11
C THR A 111 -5.71 5.37 -23.53
N GLY A 112 -6.17 6.62 -23.51
CA GLY A 112 -5.40 7.76 -24.01
C GLY A 112 -4.71 8.55 -22.91
N VAL A 113 -4.67 9.88 -23.02
CA VAL A 113 -3.89 10.76 -22.13
C VAL A 113 -4.72 11.88 -21.51
N GLY A 114 -4.26 12.44 -20.39
CA GLY A 114 -4.89 13.64 -19.82
C GLY A 114 -6.26 13.39 -19.21
N ASN A 115 -6.58 12.16 -18.81
CA ASN A 115 -7.86 11.85 -18.15
C ASN A 115 -7.74 12.24 -16.68
N GLU A 116 -8.06 13.49 -16.36
CA GLU A 116 -7.81 14.05 -15.03
C GLU A 116 -9.02 13.95 -14.10
N GLY A 117 -8.79 13.79 -12.80
CA GLY A 117 -9.84 13.89 -11.80
C GLY A 117 -10.36 15.32 -11.71
N VAL A 118 -9.48 16.24 -11.30
CA VAL A 118 -9.76 17.68 -11.21
C VAL A 118 -8.68 18.47 -11.95
N GLU A 119 -9.08 19.25 -12.95
CA GLU A 119 -8.22 20.23 -13.64
C GLU A 119 -8.58 21.66 -13.20
N ILE A 120 -7.58 22.43 -12.78
CA ILE A 120 -7.69 23.86 -12.48
C ILE A 120 -6.69 24.61 -13.35
N THR A 121 -7.16 25.56 -14.16
CA THR A 121 -6.33 26.17 -15.21
C THR A 121 -6.65 27.65 -15.44
N GLY A 122 -5.87 28.32 -16.29
CA GLY A 122 -6.05 29.74 -16.60
C GLY A 122 -5.77 30.66 -15.41
N THR A 123 -6.73 31.54 -15.07
CA THR A 123 -6.69 32.41 -13.88
C THR A 123 -7.80 32.04 -12.89
N ALA A 124 -8.26 30.79 -12.94
CA ALA A 124 -9.34 30.32 -12.07
C ALA A 124 -8.95 30.45 -10.59
N ILE A 125 -9.93 30.82 -9.79
CA ILE A 125 -9.79 30.98 -8.35
C ILE A 125 -10.77 30.05 -7.66
N ILE A 126 -10.25 29.31 -6.70
CA ILE A 126 -11.02 28.48 -5.80
C ILE A 126 -10.75 28.96 -4.39
N GLY A 127 -11.77 29.22 -3.59
CA GLY A 127 -11.47 29.66 -2.22
C GLY A 127 -12.60 29.62 -1.21
N ALA A 128 -12.19 29.69 0.05
CA ALA A 128 -13.09 29.80 1.18
C ALA A 128 -12.60 30.90 2.14
N SER A 129 -13.52 31.52 2.85
CA SER A 129 -13.22 32.63 3.77
C SER A 129 -14.00 32.50 5.07
N ASN A 130 -13.54 33.21 6.10
CA ASN A 130 -14.12 33.22 7.44
C ASN A 130 -14.23 31.81 8.04
N SER A 131 -13.12 31.06 8.04
CA SER A 131 -13.02 29.69 8.56
C SER A 131 -13.75 28.60 7.78
N GLY A 132 -14.24 28.90 6.57
CA GLY A 132 -14.62 27.84 5.62
C GLY A 132 -13.38 27.10 5.11
N ASN A 133 -13.48 25.78 4.96
CA ASN A 133 -12.40 24.96 4.42
C ASN A 133 -12.54 24.75 2.91
N VAL A 134 -11.44 24.46 2.23
CA VAL A 134 -11.41 23.97 0.84
C VAL A 134 -10.91 22.54 0.83
N THR A 135 -11.71 21.62 0.34
CA THR A 135 -11.31 20.22 0.09
C THR A 135 -11.44 19.90 -1.39
N ILE A 136 -10.36 19.45 -2.01
CA ILE A 136 -10.35 19.04 -3.42
C ILE A 136 -9.85 17.60 -3.47
N THR A 137 -10.65 16.71 -4.05
CA THR A 137 -10.32 15.30 -4.24
C THR A 137 -10.39 14.97 -5.72
N GLY A 138 -9.29 14.48 -6.27
CA GLY A 138 -9.20 14.12 -7.69
C GLY A 138 -8.68 12.71 -7.89
N THR A 139 -9.38 11.90 -8.68
CA THR A 139 -8.95 10.55 -9.08
C THR A 139 -8.69 10.54 -10.59
N GLY A 140 -7.46 10.27 -11.00
CA GLY A 140 -7.09 10.18 -12.41
C GLY A 140 -7.76 9.00 -13.12
N GLY A 141 -7.93 9.12 -14.44
CA GLY A 141 -8.52 8.09 -15.30
C GLY A 141 -7.51 7.06 -15.83
N GLY A 142 -7.98 6.15 -16.69
CA GLY A 142 -7.13 5.16 -17.36
C GLY A 142 -6.25 5.78 -18.44
N GLY A 143 -5.30 5.00 -18.95
CA GLY A 143 -4.51 5.33 -20.14
C GLY A 143 -3.01 5.34 -19.93
N THR A 144 -2.31 6.17 -20.70
CA THR A 144 -0.85 6.05 -20.86
C THR A 144 -0.03 7.13 -20.16
N LEU A 145 -0.46 8.40 -20.20
CA LEU A 145 0.30 9.54 -19.69
C LEU A 145 -0.62 10.64 -19.16
N ASN A 146 -0.16 11.38 -18.14
CA ASN A 146 -0.81 12.58 -17.60
C ASN A 146 -2.26 12.36 -17.14
N ASN A 147 -2.62 11.17 -16.66
CA ASN A 147 -3.95 10.92 -16.10
C ASN A 147 -3.94 11.27 -14.61
N GLN A 148 -3.95 12.58 -14.33
CA GLN A 148 -3.62 13.12 -13.01
C GLN A 148 -4.84 13.10 -12.08
N GLY A 149 -4.61 12.86 -10.80
CA GLY A 149 -5.67 13.03 -9.80
C GLY A 149 -6.11 14.49 -9.74
N ILE A 150 -5.19 15.37 -9.37
CA ILE A 150 -5.37 16.82 -9.39
C ILE A 150 -4.27 17.45 -10.24
N SER A 151 -4.68 18.36 -11.10
CA SER A 151 -3.82 19.09 -12.00
C SER A 151 -4.09 20.57 -11.91
N MET A 152 -3.06 21.35 -11.62
CA MET A 152 -3.13 22.81 -11.64
C MET A 152 -2.10 23.37 -12.62
N PHE A 153 -2.52 24.27 -13.50
CA PHE A 153 -1.65 24.94 -14.48
C PHE A 153 -1.95 26.43 -14.62
N ALA A 154 -1.01 27.13 -15.25
CA ALA A 154 -1.04 28.57 -15.49
C ALA A 154 -0.97 29.37 -14.17
N THR A 155 -1.89 30.32 -13.97
CA THR A 155 -1.92 31.27 -12.86
C THR A 155 -3.11 31.02 -11.93
N SER A 156 -3.58 29.78 -11.88
CA SER A 156 -4.74 29.39 -11.08
C SER A 156 -4.40 29.36 -9.59
N GLU A 157 -5.38 29.66 -8.74
CA GLU A 157 -5.17 29.83 -7.30
C GLU A 157 -6.19 29.02 -6.49
N VAL A 158 -5.70 28.39 -5.41
CA VAL A 158 -6.54 27.92 -4.30
C VAL A 158 -6.22 28.77 -3.07
N ARG A 159 -7.22 29.41 -2.47
CA ARG A 159 -6.99 30.29 -1.31
C ARG A 159 -7.98 30.10 -0.17
N VAL A 160 -7.49 30.19 1.06
CA VAL A 160 -8.30 30.12 2.28
C VAL A 160 -7.90 31.22 3.26
N PHE A 161 -8.88 31.75 4.00
CA PHE A 161 -8.66 32.71 5.10
C PHE A 161 -9.29 32.20 6.40
N ASP A 162 -8.45 31.98 7.42
CA ASP A 162 -8.81 31.40 8.72
C ASP A 162 -9.41 29.98 8.68
N GLY A 163 -9.34 29.28 7.52
CA GLY A 163 -9.75 27.89 7.31
C GLY A 163 -8.65 27.10 6.58
N ASP A 164 -8.83 25.79 6.45
CA ASP A 164 -7.81 24.90 5.88
C ASP A 164 -8.07 24.57 4.40
N ALA A 165 -7.00 24.41 3.62
CA ALA A 165 -7.04 23.91 2.24
C ALA A 165 -6.40 22.53 2.15
N THR A 166 -7.14 21.52 1.70
CA THR A 166 -6.64 20.15 1.51
C THR A 166 -6.86 19.69 0.06
N LEU A 167 -5.79 19.31 -0.62
CA LEU A 167 -5.83 18.71 -1.95
C LEU A 167 -5.41 17.24 -1.86
N THR A 168 -6.27 16.31 -2.27
CA THR A 168 -6.00 14.86 -2.27
C THR A 168 -6.10 14.32 -3.69
N GLY A 169 -4.97 13.92 -4.26
CA GLY A 169 -4.92 13.38 -5.61
C GLY A 169 -4.53 11.90 -5.64
N SER A 170 -5.32 11.10 -6.36
CA SER A 170 -5.02 9.70 -6.67
C SER A 170 -4.71 9.54 -8.15
N THR A 171 -3.67 8.77 -8.46
CA THR A 171 -3.25 8.49 -9.84
C THR A 171 -4.30 7.75 -10.65
N GLY A 172 -4.29 8.06 -11.94
CA GLY A 172 -4.81 7.18 -12.97
C GLY A 172 -3.78 6.17 -13.47
N GLU A 173 -4.15 5.31 -14.42
CA GLU A 173 -3.21 4.37 -15.04
C GLU A 173 -2.12 5.09 -15.88
N GLY A 174 -0.99 4.40 -16.11
CA GLY A 174 0.13 4.90 -16.91
C GLY A 174 1.12 5.76 -16.13
N ASN A 175 1.97 6.51 -16.83
CA ASN A 175 2.90 7.47 -16.21
C ASN A 175 2.12 8.74 -15.82
N SER A 176 1.51 8.67 -14.65
CA SER A 176 0.53 9.59 -14.10
C SER A 176 0.94 10.05 -12.70
N ARG A 177 0.32 11.10 -12.17
CA ARG A 177 0.62 11.68 -10.85
C ARG A 177 -0.63 11.87 -10.02
N GLY A 178 -0.51 11.72 -8.70
CA GLY A 178 -1.63 12.00 -7.80
C GLY A 178 -1.95 13.50 -7.85
N VAL A 179 -0.97 14.35 -7.55
CA VAL A 179 -1.11 15.82 -7.63
C VAL A 179 0.04 16.46 -8.43
N SER A 180 -0.31 17.41 -9.29
CA SER A 180 0.66 18.11 -10.13
C SER A 180 0.35 19.61 -10.27
N LEU A 181 1.28 20.44 -9.80
CA LEU A 181 1.15 21.89 -9.72
C LEU A 181 2.24 22.57 -10.56
N HIS A 182 1.83 23.27 -11.63
CA HIS A 182 2.72 23.90 -12.60
C HIS A 182 2.72 25.43 -12.53
N SER A 183 3.89 26.01 -12.26
CA SER A 183 4.08 27.45 -11.95
C SER A 183 3.44 28.44 -12.93
N PRO A 184 2.93 29.60 -12.44
CA PRO A 184 2.75 29.98 -11.03
C PRO A 184 1.33 29.70 -10.49
N ASN A 185 1.12 28.57 -9.82
CA ASN A 185 -0.14 28.31 -9.10
C ASN A 185 0.05 28.41 -7.58
N PRO A 186 -0.32 29.53 -6.94
CA PRO A 186 -0.22 29.64 -5.50
C PRO A 186 -1.37 28.87 -4.83
N ILE A 187 -1.04 28.11 -3.77
CA ILE A 187 -2.00 27.70 -2.76
C ILE A 187 -1.75 28.60 -1.54
N VAL A 188 -2.71 29.46 -1.22
CA VAL A 188 -2.57 30.52 -0.22
C VAL A 188 -3.44 30.22 0.99
N ALA A 189 -2.84 29.88 2.12
CA ALA A 189 -3.51 29.84 3.41
C ALA A 189 -3.10 31.05 4.25
N ALA A 190 -4.06 31.92 4.55
CA ALA A 190 -3.86 33.16 5.31
C ALA A 190 -4.58 33.12 6.67
N GLY A 191 -4.11 33.94 7.62
CA GLY A 191 -4.67 34.00 8.97
C GLY A 191 -4.23 32.81 9.82
N THR A 192 -5.18 32.10 10.44
CA THR A 192 -4.91 30.87 11.23
C THR A 192 -4.96 29.57 10.43
N GLY A 193 -5.27 29.63 9.13
CA GLY A 193 -5.47 28.47 8.26
C GLY A 193 -4.19 27.77 7.82
N ASN A 194 -4.29 26.49 7.45
CA ASN A 194 -3.20 25.67 6.92
C ASN A 194 -3.48 25.19 5.49
N ALA A 195 -2.42 24.79 4.76
CA ALA A 195 -2.53 24.12 3.47
C ALA A 195 -1.85 22.74 3.50
N ALA A 196 -2.55 21.70 3.04
CA ALA A 196 -2.07 20.33 2.94
C ALA A 196 -2.27 19.78 1.51
N ILE A 197 -1.26 19.05 1.00
CA ILE A 197 -1.33 18.33 -0.27
C ILE A 197 -1.01 16.87 0.02
N ILE A 198 -1.90 15.97 -0.40
CA ILE A 198 -1.83 14.52 -0.21
C ILE A 198 -1.85 13.88 -1.60
N SER A 199 -0.88 13.03 -1.89
CA SER A 199 -0.73 12.33 -3.18
C SER A 199 -0.45 10.86 -2.89
N ASP A 200 -1.14 9.94 -3.57
CA ASP A 200 -0.92 8.49 -3.46
C ASP A 200 0.42 8.02 -4.10
N THR A 201 1.02 8.87 -4.92
CA THR A 201 2.23 8.65 -5.72
C THR A 201 3.02 9.98 -5.89
N ASP A 202 3.97 10.03 -6.82
CA ASP A 202 4.80 11.19 -7.18
C ASP A 202 4.09 12.55 -7.10
N LEU A 203 4.62 13.45 -6.26
CA LEU A 203 4.15 14.83 -6.09
C LEU A 203 4.96 15.80 -6.97
N THR A 204 4.25 16.40 -7.92
CA THR A 204 4.65 17.52 -8.80
C THR A 204 4.58 18.95 -8.25
N ILE A 205 5.64 19.62 -7.78
CA ILE A 205 5.54 21.08 -7.48
C ILE A 205 6.65 21.86 -8.18
N THR A 206 6.29 22.74 -9.12
CA THR A 206 7.25 23.61 -9.84
C THR A 206 7.01 25.12 -9.61
N GLY A 207 5.97 25.50 -8.85
CA GLY A 207 5.57 26.89 -8.58
C GLY A 207 5.87 27.40 -7.16
N SER A 208 5.67 28.71 -6.95
CA SER A 208 5.72 29.32 -5.61
C SER A 208 4.44 29.00 -4.87
N VAL A 209 4.55 28.30 -3.75
CA VAL A 209 3.45 28.09 -2.83
C VAL A 209 3.73 29.01 -1.64
N ASP A 210 3.08 30.17 -1.61
CA ASP A 210 3.24 31.15 -0.54
C ASP A 210 2.36 30.79 0.65
N SER A 211 2.93 30.04 1.60
CA SER A 211 2.55 30.16 3.00
C SER A 211 3.66 29.61 3.88
N GLY A 212 3.93 30.30 4.99
CA GLY A 212 4.93 29.93 5.97
C GLY A 212 4.67 28.64 6.75
N ASN A 213 3.90 27.68 6.22
CA ASN A 213 3.61 26.36 6.83
C ASN A 213 3.05 25.33 5.81
N ILE A 214 3.68 25.16 4.64
CA ILE A 214 3.36 23.98 3.81
C ILE A 214 4.10 22.79 4.38
N ARG A 215 3.35 21.81 4.89
CA ARG A 215 3.83 20.45 5.01
C ARG A 215 3.43 19.74 3.73
N ALA A 216 4.37 19.49 2.83
CA ALA A 216 4.29 18.24 2.09
C ALA A 216 4.30 17.18 3.18
N ILE A 217 3.16 16.53 3.44
CA ILE A 217 3.10 15.53 4.51
C ILE A 217 3.77 14.27 3.95
N THR A 218 5.09 14.28 3.86
CA THR A 218 5.84 13.07 4.15
C THR A 218 5.55 12.78 5.62
N MET A 219 4.64 11.82 5.84
CA MET A 219 4.34 11.40 7.18
C MET A 219 5.41 10.43 7.61
N GLN A 220 6.27 10.88 8.52
CA GLN A 220 7.15 9.97 9.23
C GLN A 220 6.27 9.06 10.11
N LEU A 221 6.21 7.78 9.76
CA LEU A 221 5.40 6.77 10.44
C LEU A 221 6.11 6.14 11.64
N ASN A 222 7.43 6.25 11.69
CA ASN A 222 8.25 5.84 12.83
C ASN A 222 8.43 6.97 13.84
N GLY A 223 8.77 6.60 15.07
CA GLY A 223 9.18 7.55 16.10
C GLY A 223 10.50 8.26 15.75
N VAL A 224 10.92 9.18 16.63
CA VAL A 224 12.24 9.83 16.50
C VAL A 224 13.34 8.78 16.67
N LEU A 225 14.05 8.48 15.57
CA LEU A 225 15.24 7.61 15.58
C LEU A 225 16.44 8.36 16.19
N GLY A 226 16.46 8.49 17.52
CA GLY A 226 17.56 9.09 18.27
C GLY A 226 17.93 10.54 17.88
N VAL A 227 19.10 11.00 18.32
CA VAL A 227 19.68 12.28 17.92
C VAL A 227 20.58 12.10 16.69
N PRO A 228 20.78 13.13 15.84
CA PRO A 228 21.66 13.04 14.68
C PRO A 228 23.06 12.53 15.06
N GLY A 229 23.49 11.41 14.46
CA GLY A 229 24.79 10.77 14.72
C GLY A 229 24.73 9.38 15.36
N ASN A 230 23.56 8.94 15.82
CA ASN A 230 23.31 7.54 16.17
C ASN A 230 22.79 6.86 14.91
N ASN A 231 23.40 5.75 14.50
CA ASN A 231 23.16 5.07 13.22
C ASN A 231 21.84 4.27 13.21
N ARG A 232 20.78 4.85 13.80
CA ARG A 232 19.47 4.21 13.94
C ARG A 232 18.70 4.23 12.64
N ASP A 233 18.11 3.10 12.27
CA ASP A 233 17.50 2.88 10.98
C ASP A 233 16.25 1.98 11.03
N VAL A 234 15.52 2.01 9.91
CA VAL A 234 14.44 1.08 9.61
C VAL A 234 15.01 0.07 8.62
N ASP A 235 15.03 -1.20 8.99
CA ASP A 235 15.66 -2.27 8.20
C ASP A 235 14.70 -2.83 7.14
N GLN A 236 13.47 -3.14 7.54
CA GLN A 236 12.45 -3.73 6.68
C GLN A 236 11.06 -3.17 7.05
N PHE A 237 10.19 -2.95 6.06
CA PHE A 237 8.78 -2.63 6.29
C PHE A 237 7.85 -3.33 5.31
N LEU A 238 6.60 -3.53 5.72
CA LEU A 238 5.50 -4.04 4.89
C LEU A 238 4.21 -3.27 5.22
N ILE A 239 3.35 -3.11 4.21
CA ILE A 239 1.98 -2.63 4.38
C ILE A 239 1.06 -3.84 4.56
N SER A 240 0.12 -3.78 5.50
CA SER A 240 -0.88 -4.84 5.69
C SER A 240 -1.72 -5.04 4.42
N PRO A 241 -2.18 -6.28 4.13
CA PRO A 241 -3.01 -6.56 2.95
C PRO A 241 -4.27 -5.69 2.81
N ASP A 242 -4.86 -5.24 3.93
CA ASP A 242 -6.00 -4.31 3.94
C ASP A 242 -5.62 -2.84 3.67
N GLY A 243 -4.32 -2.54 3.56
CA GLY A 243 -3.78 -1.22 3.29
C GLY A 243 -3.84 -0.25 4.47
N GLN A 244 -4.17 -0.69 5.69
CA GLN A 244 -4.43 0.21 6.82
C GLN A 244 -3.25 0.39 7.79
N THR A 245 -2.30 -0.54 7.81
CA THR A 245 -1.23 -0.58 8.82
C THR A 245 0.13 -0.75 8.15
N VAL A 246 1.14 -0.06 8.65
CA VAL A 246 2.55 -0.32 8.31
C VAL A 246 3.20 -1.05 9.48
N VAL A 247 3.85 -2.17 9.19
CA VAL A 247 4.67 -2.93 10.13
C VAL A 247 6.13 -2.79 9.70
N TYR A 248 7.03 -2.52 10.64
CA TYR A 248 8.43 -2.31 10.34
C TYR A 248 9.37 -2.78 11.45
N ILE A 249 10.60 -3.10 11.08
CA ILE A 249 11.71 -3.40 11.99
C ILE A 249 12.59 -2.16 12.10
N ALA A 250 12.94 -1.77 13.33
CA ALA A 250 13.84 -0.65 13.58
C ALA A 250 14.56 -0.79 14.92
N ASP A 251 15.69 -0.11 15.07
CA ASP A 251 16.39 0.07 16.36
C ASP A 251 15.93 1.36 17.09
N GLN A 252 14.62 1.58 17.05
CA GLN A 252 13.98 2.85 17.42
C GLN A 252 14.21 3.21 18.90
N ASP A 253 14.10 2.25 19.81
CA ASP A 253 14.20 2.52 21.25
C ASP A 253 15.66 2.46 21.72
N SER A 254 16.43 1.45 21.28
CA SER A 254 17.84 1.24 21.62
C SER A 254 18.65 1.02 20.34
N ASN A 255 19.81 1.70 20.23
CA ASN A 255 20.68 1.57 19.05
C ASN A 255 21.18 0.12 18.95
N ASP A 256 21.24 -0.42 17.74
CA ASP A 256 21.64 -1.80 17.46
C ASP A 256 20.78 -2.87 18.16
N VAL A 257 19.53 -2.54 18.51
CA VAL A 257 18.54 -3.51 19.00
C VAL A 257 17.31 -3.45 18.09
N LEU A 258 17.23 -4.36 17.13
CA LEU A 258 16.15 -4.39 16.15
C LEU A 258 14.87 -4.93 16.78
N GLU A 259 13.79 -4.16 16.69
CA GLU A 259 12.50 -4.50 17.26
C GLU A 259 11.39 -4.28 16.23
N LEU A 260 10.28 -4.99 16.39
CA LEU A 260 9.11 -4.92 15.49
C LEU A 260 8.06 -3.94 15.99
N TYR A 261 7.59 -3.08 15.10
CA TYR A 261 6.63 -2.00 15.37
C TYR A 261 5.46 -2.02 14.38
N SER A 262 4.29 -1.54 14.82
CA SER A 262 3.13 -1.26 13.97
C SER A 262 2.63 0.17 14.15
N VAL A 263 2.08 0.73 13.08
CA VAL A 263 1.48 2.07 13.06
C VAL A 263 0.42 2.16 11.98
N SER A 264 -0.64 2.92 12.23
CA SER A 264 -1.63 3.23 11.19
C SER A 264 -0.96 3.86 9.98
N ILE A 265 -1.35 3.48 8.76
CA ILE A 265 -0.83 4.06 7.52
C ILE A 265 -1.14 5.56 7.42
N SER A 266 -2.20 6.01 8.11
CA SER A 266 -2.59 7.41 8.25
C SER A 266 -1.87 8.13 9.41
N GLY A 267 -0.88 7.46 10.03
CA GLY A 267 -0.09 7.99 11.14
C GLY A 267 -0.78 7.85 12.49
N GLY A 268 -0.06 8.23 13.55
CA GLY A 268 -0.56 8.13 14.93
C GLY A 268 0.46 7.48 15.86
N PRO A 269 0.00 6.94 17.02
CA PRO A 269 0.90 6.28 17.96
C PRO A 269 1.49 5.01 17.36
N VAL A 270 2.80 4.87 17.48
CA VAL A 270 3.55 3.65 17.15
C VAL A 270 3.40 2.67 18.30
N THR A 271 3.14 1.40 17.99
CA THR A 271 3.08 0.30 18.95
C THR A 271 4.27 -0.63 18.72
N LYS A 272 5.07 -0.90 19.76
CA LYS A 272 6.05 -1.99 19.73
C LYS A 272 5.31 -3.31 19.90
N ILE A 273 5.29 -4.14 18.87
CA ILE A 273 4.52 -5.40 18.85
C ILE A 273 5.37 -6.63 19.13
N SER A 274 6.70 -6.53 19.02
CA SER A 274 7.60 -7.63 19.38
C SER A 274 7.70 -7.87 20.90
N GLY A 275 7.24 -6.95 21.75
CA GLY A 275 7.41 -7.08 23.21
C GLY A 275 8.86 -6.83 23.66
N PRO A 276 9.24 -7.27 24.88
CA PRO A 276 10.61 -7.11 25.37
C PRO A 276 11.57 -8.13 24.76
N MET A 277 12.81 -7.68 24.49
CA MET A 277 13.93 -8.53 24.08
C MET A 277 14.84 -8.87 25.26
N VAL A 278 15.45 -10.06 25.23
CA VAL A 278 16.61 -10.38 26.06
C VAL A 278 17.81 -9.51 25.68
N SER A 279 18.80 -9.40 26.58
CA SER A 279 20.01 -8.61 26.32
C SER A 279 20.75 -9.11 25.07
N GLY A 280 20.81 -8.24 24.05
CA GLY A 280 21.45 -8.50 22.76
C GLY A 280 20.65 -9.41 21.83
N GLY A 281 19.36 -9.62 22.11
CA GLY A 281 18.43 -10.21 21.14
C GLY A 281 17.73 -9.13 20.30
N ASP A 282 17.28 -9.55 19.13
CA ASP A 282 16.84 -8.77 17.99
C ASP A 282 15.69 -9.48 17.25
N VAL A 283 14.88 -8.71 16.53
CA VAL A 283 14.01 -9.21 15.47
C VAL A 283 14.81 -9.40 14.19
N GLY A 284 14.61 -10.54 13.54
CA GLY A 284 15.39 -10.99 12.40
C GLY A 284 16.61 -11.80 12.83
N SER A 285 17.49 -12.07 11.88
CA SER A 285 18.80 -12.63 12.21
C SER A 285 19.84 -12.23 11.16
N PRO A 286 20.97 -11.64 11.57
CA PRO A 286 22.04 -11.28 10.66
C PRO A 286 22.68 -12.50 9.97
N SER A 287 22.50 -13.72 10.49
CA SER A 287 23.01 -14.96 9.87
C SER A 287 22.17 -15.47 8.70
N LEU A 288 20.94 -14.96 8.52
CA LEU A 288 20.00 -15.47 7.51
C LEU A 288 20.04 -14.72 6.17
N GLY A 289 20.77 -13.60 6.11
CA GLY A 289 20.99 -12.79 4.90
C GLY A 289 19.72 -12.08 4.39
N SER A 290 19.91 -10.95 3.70
CA SER A 290 18.85 -10.04 3.21
C SER A 290 17.86 -10.64 2.19
N LEU A 291 17.97 -11.93 1.85
CA LEU A 291 17.13 -12.58 0.83
C LEU A 291 15.84 -13.21 1.38
N ASN A 292 15.66 -13.28 2.70
CA ASN A 292 14.44 -13.81 3.32
C ASN A 292 13.75 -12.73 4.17
N PRO A 293 12.42 -12.60 4.12
CA PRO A 293 11.71 -11.65 4.96
C PRO A 293 11.84 -12.07 6.44
N HIS A 294 12.25 -11.14 7.30
CA HIS A 294 12.34 -11.38 8.75
C HIS A 294 10.95 -11.49 9.40
N PHE A 295 9.94 -10.89 8.77
CA PHE A 295 8.54 -10.98 9.18
C PHE A 295 7.59 -10.99 7.96
N LEU A 296 6.39 -11.52 8.18
CA LEU A 296 5.28 -11.51 7.23
C LEU A 296 3.96 -11.18 7.94
N ILE A 297 3.05 -10.53 7.23
CA ILE A 297 1.70 -10.21 7.70
C ILE A 297 0.72 -11.28 7.19
N THR A 298 -0.18 -11.77 8.04
CA THR A 298 -1.22 -12.73 7.63
C THR A 298 -2.19 -12.09 6.63
N ALA A 299 -2.76 -12.89 5.72
CA ALA A 299 -3.61 -12.39 4.63
C ALA A 299 -4.85 -11.63 5.12
N ASP A 300 -5.37 -11.98 6.30
CA ASP A 300 -6.49 -11.31 6.97
C ASP A 300 -6.09 -10.02 7.72
N SER A 301 -4.83 -9.60 7.61
CA SER A 301 -4.25 -8.44 8.32
C SER A 301 -4.36 -8.52 9.85
N SER A 302 -4.54 -9.71 10.44
CA SER A 302 -4.78 -9.84 11.89
C SER A 302 -3.50 -10.05 12.71
N ARG A 303 -2.46 -10.65 12.12
CA ARG A 303 -1.23 -11.05 12.82
C ARG A 303 0.03 -10.77 12.02
N VAL A 304 1.14 -10.66 12.75
CA VAL A 304 2.49 -10.66 12.19
C VAL A 304 3.23 -11.88 12.70
N VAL A 305 3.84 -12.62 11.78
CA VAL A 305 4.73 -13.76 12.08
C VAL A 305 6.16 -13.33 11.78
N TYR A 306 7.06 -13.52 12.74
CA TYR A 306 8.42 -12.99 12.66
C TYR A 306 9.46 -13.92 13.29
N LEU A 307 10.70 -13.80 12.84
CA LEU A 307 11.86 -14.44 13.44
C LEU A 307 12.48 -13.52 14.48
N ALA A 308 12.91 -14.05 15.62
CA ALA A 308 13.66 -13.29 16.62
C ALA A 308 14.42 -14.22 17.56
N ASP A 309 15.48 -13.74 18.19
CA ASP A 309 16.13 -14.38 19.35
C ASP A 309 15.71 -13.72 20.67
N GLN A 310 14.40 -13.49 20.73
CA GLN A 310 13.71 -12.69 21.74
C GLN A 310 13.87 -13.21 23.18
N ASP A 311 13.76 -14.53 23.37
CA ASP A 311 13.86 -15.17 24.70
C ASP A 311 15.32 -15.51 25.09
N VAL A 312 16.15 -15.84 24.10
CA VAL A 312 17.55 -16.26 24.29
C VAL A 312 18.40 -15.73 23.14
N ASN A 313 19.34 -14.84 23.44
CA ASN A 313 20.26 -14.26 22.46
C ASN A 313 21.03 -15.36 21.70
N GLY A 314 21.06 -15.24 20.37
CA GLY A 314 21.70 -16.17 19.45
C GLY A 314 20.87 -17.41 19.15
N ARG A 315 19.62 -17.49 19.64
CA ARG A 315 18.67 -18.56 19.31
C ARG A 315 17.49 -17.99 18.55
N VAL A 316 17.48 -18.13 17.24
CA VAL A 316 16.40 -17.62 16.39
C VAL A 316 15.19 -18.55 16.48
N GLU A 317 14.04 -18.00 16.84
CA GLU A 317 12.78 -18.72 16.98
C GLU A 317 11.67 -18.03 16.16
N LEU A 318 10.54 -18.73 15.97
CA LEU A 318 9.40 -18.20 15.22
C LEU A 318 8.34 -17.72 16.19
N TYR A 319 7.93 -16.47 16.05
CA TYR A 319 6.94 -15.81 16.88
C TYR A 319 5.74 -15.35 16.05
N SER A 320 4.60 -15.17 16.72
CA SER A 320 3.38 -14.62 16.13
C SER A 320 2.69 -13.71 17.13
N VAL A 321 2.29 -12.52 16.67
CA VAL A 321 1.65 -11.50 17.50
C VAL A 321 0.47 -10.85 16.77
N ALA A 322 -0.56 -10.43 17.50
CA ALA A 322 -1.64 -9.64 16.92
C ALA A 322 -1.14 -8.25 16.51
N MET A 323 -1.82 -7.60 15.56
CA MET A 323 -1.41 -6.28 15.05
C MET A 323 -1.35 -5.17 16.11
N ASP A 324 -2.09 -5.32 17.21
CA ASP A 324 -2.11 -4.41 18.34
C ASP A 324 -1.05 -4.74 19.41
N GLY A 325 -0.19 -5.74 19.16
CA GLY A 325 0.83 -6.21 20.09
C GLY A 325 0.31 -7.18 21.16
N SER A 326 -0.99 -7.47 21.17
CA SER A 326 -1.55 -8.47 22.08
C SER A 326 -1.24 -9.89 21.60
N ASP A 327 -1.38 -10.85 22.52
CA ASP A 327 -1.41 -12.26 22.18
C ASP A 327 -0.16 -12.80 21.43
N MET A 328 1.00 -12.24 21.81
CA MET A 328 2.33 -12.65 21.38
C MET A 328 2.65 -14.07 21.86
N ARG A 329 3.12 -14.93 20.95
CA ARG A 329 3.48 -16.31 21.24
C ARG A 329 4.72 -16.74 20.47
N ARG A 330 5.61 -17.50 21.12
CA ARG A 330 6.54 -18.39 20.43
C ARG A 330 5.76 -19.55 19.83
N ILE A 331 5.89 -19.75 18.52
CA ILE A 331 5.18 -20.80 17.76
C ILE A 331 6.11 -21.84 17.13
N SER A 332 7.44 -21.69 17.22
CA SER A 332 8.40 -22.72 16.77
C SER A 332 8.45 -23.98 17.64
N GLY A 333 7.80 -23.98 18.81
CA GLY A 333 7.92 -25.05 19.80
C GLY A 333 9.20 -24.95 20.62
N ASP A 334 9.62 -26.07 21.19
CA ASP A 334 10.90 -26.18 21.90
C ASP A 334 12.00 -26.57 20.91
N LEU A 335 13.12 -25.84 20.94
CA LEU A 335 14.32 -26.16 20.18
C LEU A 335 15.39 -26.76 21.11
N GLN A 336 16.10 -27.78 20.65
CA GLN A 336 17.31 -28.27 21.32
C GLN A 336 18.38 -27.18 21.46
N VAL A 337 19.39 -27.40 22.29
CA VAL A 337 20.50 -26.44 22.48
C VAL A 337 21.15 -26.13 21.12
N ASN A 338 21.36 -24.83 20.84
CA ASN A 338 21.86 -24.28 19.57
C ASN A 338 20.96 -24.50 18.34
N GLY A 339 19.74 -25.01 18.51
CA GLY A 339 18.77 -25.08 17.42
C GLY A 339 18.13 -23.71 17.14
N ASP A 340 17.92 -23.42 15.86
CA ASP A 340 17.41 -22.19 15.27
C ASP A 340 16.33 -22.46 14.21
N VAL A 341 15.43 -21.50 14.05
CA VAL A 341 14.59 -21.36 12.86
C VAL A 341 15.35 -20.54 11.82
N SER A 342 15.57 -21.14 10.65
CA SER A 342 16.35 -20.52 9.57
C SER A 342 15.51 -19.76 8.54
N GLN A 343 14.23 -20.09 8.42
CA GLN A 343 13.31 -19.47 7.47
C GLN A 343 11.88 -19.94 7.70
N PHE A 344 10.92 -19.16 7.20
CA PHE A 344 9.51 -19.56 7.19
C PHE A 344 8.77 -19.03 5.96
N ARG A 345 7.57 -19.56 5.76
CA ARG A 345 6.57 -19.15 4.77
C ARG A 345 5.20 -19.17 5.42
N LEU A 346 4.29 -18.30 5.01
CA LEU A 346 2.88 -18.38 5.36
C LEU A 346 2.10 -19.11 4.28
N SER A 347 1.08 -19.87 4.66
CA SER A 347 0.06 -20.33 3.72
C SER A 347 -0.65 -19.13 3.08
N PRO A 348 -1.19 -19.24 1.86
CA PRO A 348 -1.88 -18.13 1.18
C PRO A 348 -3.03 -17.50 1.97
N ASP A 349 -3.74 -18.31 2.77
CA ASP A 349 -4.80 -17.86 3.67
C ASP A 349 -4.28 -17.30 5.02
N GLY A 350 -2.95 -17.31 5.23
CA GLY A 350 -2.29 -16.85 6.44
C GLY A 350 -2.50 -17.70 7.68
N ARG A 351 -3.15 -18.87 7.61
CA ARG A 351 -3.49 -19.68 8.80
C ARG A 351 -2.35 -20.54 9.33
N PHE A 352 -1.40 -20.92 8.48
CA PHE A 352 -0.27 -21.76 8.83
C PHE A 352 1.06 -21.07 8.50
N ALA A 353 2.05 -21.33 9.34
CA ALA A 353 3.44 -21.06 9.04
C ALA A 353 4.18 -22.38 8.84
N VAL A 354 4.89 -22.49 7.72
CA VAL A 354 5.79 -23.60 7.42
C VAL A 354 7.21 -23.10 7.54
N TYR A 355 8.04 -23.77 8.32
CA TYR A 355 9.38 -23.28 8.66
C TYR A 355 10.43 -24.39 8.69
N LEU A 356 11.68 -23.98 8.46
CA LEU A 356 12.84 -24.85 8.60
C LEU A 356 13.55 -24.59 9.92
N ALA A 357 13.76 -25.66 10.69
CA ALA A 357 14.50 -25.59 11.93
C ALA A 357 15.34 -26.85 12.15
N ASP A 358 16.42 -26.72 12.89
CA ASP A 358 17.21 -27.84 13.44
C ASP A 358 16.79 -28.13 14.89
N ALA A 359 15.47 -28.21 15.08
CA ALA A 359 14.79 -28.30 16.37
C ALA A 359 15.14 -29.55 17.19
N GLU A 360 15.51 -30.65 16.52
CA GLU A 360 15.85 -31.93 17.16
C GLU A 360 17.35 -32.26 17.13
N THR A 361 18.13 -31.70 16.20
CA THR A 361 19.57 -32.01 16.04
C THR A 361 20.28 -30.86 15.35
N ASP A 362 21.33 -30.33 15.98
CA ASP A 362 22.02 -29.11 15.54
C ASP A 362 22.56 -29.28 14.12
N SER A 363 22.41 -28.24 13.30
CA SER A 363 22.86 -28.19 11.91
C SER A 363 22.14 -29.18 10.99
N ARG A 364 21.05 -29.79 11.44
CA ARG A 364 20.19 -30.67 10.64
C ARG A 364 18.81 -30.05 10.48
N SER A 365 18.66 -29.27 9.41
CA SER A 365 17.39 -28.63 9.06
C SER A 365 16.29 -29.65 8.73
N GLU A 366 15.14 -29.44 9.33
CA GLU A 366 13.91 -30.21 9.19
C GLU A 366 12.73 -29.26 8.99
N LEU A 367 11.64 -29.77 8.41
CA LEU A 367 10.50 -28.99 8.00
C LEU A 367 9.34 -29.18 8.96
N TYR A 368 8.81 -28.07 9.45
CA TYR A 368 7.74 -28.01 10.43
C TYR A 368 6.59 -27.14 9.93
N SER A 369 5.39 -27.39 10.46
CA SER A 369 4.20 -26.59 10.24
C SER A 369 3.50 -26.32 11.58
N VAL A 370 2.95 -25.12 11.72
CA VAL A 370 2.21 -24.68 12.90
C VAL A 370 1.10 -23.72 12.52
N ARG A 371 0.00 -23.73 13.27
CA ARG A 371 -1.01 -22.66 13.14
C ARG A 371 -0.46 -21.35 13.66
N VAL A 372 -0.65 -20.27 12.91
CA VAL A 372 -0.10 -18.95 13.27
C VAL A 372 -0.65 -18.40 14.58
N ASP A 373 -1.82 -18.87 15.04
CA ASP A 373 -2.37 -18.48 16.33
C ASP A 373 -1.79 -19.28 17.51
N GLY A 374 -0.96 -20.30 17.26
CA GLY A 374 -0.33 -21.14 18.27
C GLY A 374 -1.30 -22.07 19.00
N THR A 375 -2.54 -22.23 18.52
CA THR A 375 -3.56 -23.03 19.21
C THR A 375 -3.47 -24.54 18.96
N LEU A 376 -2.65 -24.96 17.99
CA LEU A 376 -2.37 -26.36 17.71
C LEU A 376 -0.88 -26.66 17.91
N PRO A 377 -0.53 -27.92 18.26
CA PRO A 377 0.86 -28.35 18.35
C PRO A 377 1.59 -28.18 17.01
N VAL A 378 2.90 -27.91 17.10
CA VAL A 378 3.82 -27.98 15.97
C VAL A 378 3.83 -29.41 15.41
N VAL A 379 3.83 -29.53 14.08
CA VAL A 379 3.90 -30.80 13.37
C VAL A 379 5.12 -30.83 12.46
N LYS A 380 5.91 -31.89 12.55
CA LYS A 380 7.01 -32.18 11.62
C LYS A 380 6.47 -32.79 10.33
N LEU A 381 6.81 -32.20 9.19
CA LEU A 381 6.30 -32.61 7.88
C LEU A 381 7.20 -33.62 7.16
N ASN A 382 8.53 -33.53 7.34
CA ASN A 382 9.44 -34.46 6.67
C ASN A 382 9.50 -35.83 7.37
N PRO A 383 9.77 -36.91 6.62
CA PRO A 383 10.01 -38.22 7.22
C PRO A 383 11.38 -38.26 7.93
N ASN A 384 11.72 -39.38 8.55
CA ASN A 384 13.07 -39.56 9.10
C ASN A 384 14.13 -39.60 7.98
N LEU A 385 14.99 -38.58 7.92
CA LEU A 385 16.00 -38.40 6.88
C LEU A 385 17.37 -38.94 7.32
N VAL A 386 17.60 -40.26 7.27
CA VAL A 386 18.82 -40.88 7.82
C VAL A 386 20.10 -40.21 7.28
N GLY A 387 20.83 -39.49 8.15
CA GLY A 387 22.06 -38.76 7.78
C GLY A 387 21.85 -37.60 6.79
N GLY A 388 20.63 -37.10 6.64
CA GLY A 388 20.30 -36.02 5.72
C GLY A 388 19.39 -34.95 6.33
N ARG A 389 18.92 -34.01 5.51
CA ARG A 389 18.21 -32.79 5.95
C ARG A 389 17.24 -32.30 4.88
N VAL A 390 16.34 -31.39 5.23
CA VAL A 390 15.60 -30.61 4.24
C VAL A 390 16.54 -29.58 3.65
N ASN A 391 16.63 -29.54 2.33
CA ASN A 391 17.66 -28.79 1.63
C ASN A 391 17.17 -27.45 1.10
N SER A 392 15.89 -27.31 0.75
CA SER A 392 15.35 -26.15 0.04
C SER A 392 14.32 -25.37 0.85
N ASN A 393 14.05 -24.14 0.42
CA ASN A 393 12.86 -23.41 0.84
C ASN A 393 11.62 -24.20 0.41
N PRO A 394 10.68 -24.49 1.33
CA PRO A 394 9.46 -25.21 0.99
C PRO A 394 8.54 -24.34 0.10
N LEU A 395 7.84 -24.99 -0.82
CA LEU A 395 6.76 -24.39 -1.61
C LEU A 395 5.42 -24.80 -1.00
N ILE A 396 4.45 -23.89 -1.04
CA ILE A 396 3.08 -24.13 -0.60
C ILE A 396 2.19 -23.96 -1.83
N SER A 397 1.28 -24.89 -2.09
CA SER A 397 0.27 -24.75 -3.14
C SER A 397 -0.62 -23.53 -2.91
N ASP A 398 -1.21 -22.95 -3.98
CA ASP A 398 -2.02 -21.73 -3.85
C ASP A 398 -3.31 -21.96 -3.03
N ASP A 399 -3.82 -23.19 -3.01
CA ASP A 399 -4.93 -23.60 -2.13
C ASP A 399 -4.51 -23.74 -0.64
N GLY A 400 -3.21 -23.65 -0.36
CA GLY A 400 -2.60 -23.72 0.96
C GLY A 400 -2.55 -25.12 1.56
N SER A 401 -2.95 -26.18 0.85
CA SER A 401 -3.13 -27.52 1.43
C SER A 401 -1.85 -28.37 1.42
N THR A 402 -0.97 -28.16 0.43
CA THR A 402 0.17 -29.04 0.14
C THR A 402 1.49 -28.28 0.27
N VAL A 403 2.45 -28.91 0.93
CA VAL A 403 3.82 -28.41 1.08
C VAL A 403 4.77 -29.32 0.30
N VAL A 404 5.51 -28.75 -0.65
CA VAL A 404 6.53 -29.45 -1.44
C VAL A 404 7.92 -29.02 -1.02
N PHE A 405 8.81 -29.99 -0.86
CA PHE A 405 10.18 -29.72 -0.41
C PHE A 405 11.19 -30.74 -0.95
N VAL A 406 12.45 -30.31 -1.06
CA VAL A 406 13.58 -31.19 -1.34
C VAL A 406 14.24 -31.58 -0.04
N ALA A 407 14.45 -32.88 0.14
CA ALA A 407 15.22 -33.39 1.26
C ALA A 407 16.27 -34.39 0.80
N SER A 408 17.37 -34.46 1.54
CA SER A 408 18.39 -35.48 1.35
C SER A 408 18.28 -36.56 2.41
N SER A 409 18.56 -37.80 2.01
CA SER A 409 18.73 -38.95 2.90
C SER A 409 19.88 -39.80 2.37
N SER A 410 20.87 -40.09 3.21
CA SER A 410 22.11 -40.79 2.80
C SER A 410 22.74 -40.22 1.50
N SER A 411 22.76 -38.89 1.36
CA SER A 411 23.26 -38.15 0.19
C SER A 411 22.46 -38.28 -1.12
N VAL A 412 21.29 -38.91 -1.09
CA VAL A 412 20.31 -38.91 -2.20
C VAL A 412 19.32 -37.78 -1.96
N PHE A 413 19.03 -36.98 -2.99
CA PHE A 413 18.00 -35.94 -2.93
C PHE A 413 16.69 -36.50 -3.47
N ASP A 414 15.60 -36.18 -2.79
CA ASP A 414 14.24 -36.55 -3.19
C ASP A 414 13.30 -35.36 -3.03
N ILE A 415 12.25 -35.34 -3.84
CA ILE A 415 11.16 -34.37 -3.70
C ILE A 415 10.01 -35.03 -2.95
N PHE A 416 9.53 -34.35 -1.93
CA PHE A 416 8.43 -34.80 -1.11
C PHE A 416 7.26 -33.82 -1.18
N ALA A 417 6.05 -34.35 -1.03
CA ALA A 417 4.84 -33.56 -0.75
C ALA A 417 4.24 -33.99 0.59
N ALA A 418 3.81 -33.04 1.40
CA ALA A 418 3.15 -33.27 2.67
C ALA A 418 1.89 -32.41 2.78
N ASP A 419 0.87 -32.92 3.48
CA ASP A 419 -0.27 -32.12 3.91
C ASP A 419 0.19 -31.07 4.93
N ILE A 420 -0.20 -29.80 4.74
CA ILE A 420 0.27 -28.69 5.59
C ILE A 420 -0.10 -28.87 7.07
N THR A 421 -1.17 -29.61 7.36
CA THR A 421 -1.62 -29.90 8.73
C THR A 421 -0.91 -31.11 9.33
N GLY A 422 -0.17 -31.87 8.51
CA GLY A 422 0.43 -33.14 8.85
C GLY A 422 -0.58 -34.28 9.08
N ALA A 423 -1.82 -34.11 8.62
CA ALA A 423 -2.85 -35.16 8.69
C ALA A 423 -2.47 -36.42 7.91
N THR A 424 -1.61 -36.29 6.91
CA THR A 424 -1.05 -37.41 6.14
C THR A 424 0.48 -37.35 6.15
N SER A 425 1.11 -38.52 6.11
CA SER A 425 2.58 -38.60 6.02
C SER A 425 3.07 -38.11 4.66
N ALA A 426 4.24 -37.49 4.65
CA ALA A 426 4.88 -37.07 3.41
C ALA A 426 5.06 -38.23 2.42
N VAL A 427 4.77 -37.94 1.15
CA VAL A 427 4.92 -38.88 0.04
C VAL A 427 6.17 -38.49 -0.75
N ASN A 428 7.05 -39.46 -1.01
CA ASN A 428 8.20 -39.27 -1.90
C ASN A 428 7.71 -39.31 -3.36
N LEU A 429 7.74 -38.17 -4.04
CA LEU A 429 7.31 -38.01 -5.44
C LEU A 429 8.34 -38.53 -6.45
N THR A 430 9.60 -38.67 -6.03
CA THR A 430 10.72 -39.13 -6.87
C THR A 430 11.10 -40.58 -6.63
N ALA A 431 10.39 -41.32 -5.77
CA ALA A 431 10.69 -42.72 -5.45
C ALA A 431 10.72 -43.67 -6.66
N SER A 432 9.98 -43.35 -7.73
CA SER A 432 9.97 -44.12 -8.99
C SER A 432 11.06 -43.70 -9.98
N ILE A 433 11.87 -42.68 -9.67
CA ILE A 433 12.92 -42.16 -10.54
C ILE A 433 14.23 -42.88 -10.19
N SER A 434 14.71 -43.74 -11.09
CA SER A 434 15.87 -44.61 -10.87
C SER A 434 17.22 -43.89 -10.79
N ASP A 435 17.25 -42.57 -10.98
CA ASP A 435 18.47 -41.73 -11.06
C ASP A 435 18.30 -40.41 -10.27
N SER A 436 17.78 -40.49 -9.04
CA SER A 436 17.52 -39.35 -8.16
C SER A 436 18.78 -38.59 -7.70
N THR A 437 19.97 -39.09 -8.05
CA THR A 437 21.26 -38.41 -7.80
C THR A 437 21.48 -37.13 -8.62
N SER A 438 20.57 -36.81 -9.55
CA SER A 438 20.71 -35.72 -10.51
C SER A 438 19.71 -34.57 -10.37
N LEU A 439 18.95 -34.47 -9.28
CA LEU A 439 18.06 -33.31 -9.08
C LEU A 439 18.86 -32.01 -9.01
N ARG A 440 18.53 -31.02 -9.86
CA ARG A 440 19.10 -29.67 -9.74
C ARG A 440 18.42 -28.97 -8.57
N TYR A 441 19.23 -28.49 -7.64
CA TYR A 441 18.77 -27.66 -6.54
C TYR A 441 18.24 -26.32 -7.08
N GLY A 442 16.96 -26.03 -6.87
CA GLY A 442 16.37 -24.70 -7.11
C GLY A 442 15.37 -24.58 -8.27
N ASP A 443 15.22 -25.59 -9.13
CA ASP A 443 14.24 -25.57 -10.23
C ASP A 443 13.06 -26.49 -9.90
N ILE A 444 12.23 -26.08 -8.94
CA ILE A 444 10.97 -26.76 -8.61
C ILE A 444 9.86 -25.70 -8.55
N ASP A 445 8.73 -26.00 -9.17
CA ASP A 445 7.52 -25.19 -9.10
C ASP A 445 6.28 -26.08 -9.03
N ILE A 446 5.20 -25.58 -8.43
CA ILE A 446 3.95 -26.32 -8.24
C ILE A 446 2.79 -25.53 -8.85
N SER A 447 1.88 -26.23 -9.54
CA SER A 447 0.66 -25.59 -10.06
C SER A 447 -0.19 -25.03 -8.92
N SER A 448 -1.02 -24.05 -9.26
CA SER A 448 -1.92 -23.39 -8.32
C SER A 448 -2.84 -24.36 -7.57
N ASP A 449 -3.32 -25.39 -8.26
CA ASP A 449 -4.17 -26.46 -7.69
C ASP A 449 -3.38 -27.57 -6.99
N GLY A 450 -2.05 -27.45 -6.89
CA GLY A 450 -1.17 -28.42 -6.26
C GLY A 450 -1.01 -29.75 -7.04
N SER A 451 -1.68 -29.91 -8.17
CA SER A 451 -1.79 -31.19 -8.87
C SER A 451 -0.61 -31.52 -9.78
N VAL A 452 0.17 -30.51 -10.18
CA VAL A 452 1.31 -30.64 -11.08
C VAL A 452 2.57 -30.08 -10.43
N LEU A 453 3.64 -30.87 -10.47
CA LEU A 453 4.97 -30.46 -10.07
C LEU A 453 5.86 -30.36 -11.31
N ALA A 454 6.47 -29.20 -11.53
CA ALA A 454 7.53 -29.02 -12.52
C ALA A 454 8.88 -29.06 -11.81
N PHE A 455 9.84 -29.84 -12.32
CA PHE A 455 11.20 -29.87 -11.78
C PHE A 455 12.25 -30.23 -12.84
N ALA A 456 13.50 -29.80 -12.62
CA ALA A 456 14.62 -30.11 -13.51
C ALA A 456 15.55 -31.21 -12.94
N VAL A 457 16.01 -32.11 -13.83
CA VAL A 457 16.98 -33.17 -13.51
C VAL A 457 18.15 -33.10 -14.48
N ASP A 458 19.38 -33.11 -13.96
CA ASP A 458 20.62 -33.12 -14.72
C ASP A 458 20.99 -34.53 -15.19
N ARG A 459 20.53 -34.94 -16.37
CA ARG A 459 20.96 -36.21 -16.96
C ARG A 459 22.37 -36.08 -17.54
N THR A 460 23.41 -36.24 -16.75
CA THR A 460 24.76 -36.40 -17.29
C THR A 460 24.99 -37.82 -17.80
N SER A 461 24.64 -38.06 -19.09
CA SER A 461 25.11 -39.12 -20.02
C SER A 461 24.80 -40.59 -19.64
N PHE A 462 24.08 -41.43 -20.40
CA PHE A 462 23.98 -41.67 -21.86
C PHE A 462 22.64 -42.33 -22.21
N GLY A 463 22.17 -42.11 -23.45
CA GLY A 463 21.27 -43.03 -24.16
C GLY A 463 19.85 -42.49 -24.32
N PHE A 464 19.52 -42.12 -25.56
CA PHE A 464 18.14 -42.09 -26.02
C PHE A 464 17.50 -43.45 -25.73
N ASP A 465 16.35 -43.47 -25.08
CA ASP A 465 15.22 -44.28 -25.54
C ASP A 465 13.89 -43.73 -24.99
N GLN A 466 12.90 -43.78 -25.87
CA GLN A 466 11.52 -43.31 -25.74
C GLN A 466 10.78 -44.06 -24.62
N LEU A 467 9.75 -43.53 -23.95
CA LEU A 467 8.49 -42.93 -24.42
C LEU A 467 7.91 -42.02 -23.32
#